data_AF-H8H171-F1
#
_entry.id   AF-H8H171-F1
#
_cell.length_a   1.000
_cell.length_b   1.000
_cell.length_c   1.000
_cell.angle_alpha   90.00
_cell.angle_beta   90.00
_cell.angle_gamma   90.00
#
_symmetry.space_group_name_H-M   'P 1'
#
loop_
_entity.id
_entity.type
_entity.pdbx_description
1 polymer ?
#
loop_
_entity_poly.entity_id
_entity_poly.type
_entity_poly.pdbx_seq_one_letter_code
_entity_poly.pdbx_strand_id
1 'polypeptide(L)'
;MTDPAPKAEVLMLTQDACPDCERLKLMLDKPLRGQFAGLIRPVHRQGQPDEFESVVALYGVQKTPALIDTASGRVLLNTGGLGEVKAFLTAAQVAEPVGS
;
A
#
# COMPACT_ATOMS: atom_id res chain seq x y z
N MET A 1 -18.57 -11.15 19.60
CA MET A 1 -18.12 -11.77 18.33
C MET A 1 -17.80 -10.66 17.35
N THR A 2 -16.58 -10.15 17.35
CA THR A 2 -16.02 -9.41 16.21
C THR A 2 -14.52 -9.63 16.27
N ASP A 3 -14.06 -10.59 15.49
CA ASP A 3 -12.64 -10.75 15.16
C ASP A 3 -12.20 -9.43 14.49
N PRO A 4 -11.19 -8.71 14.99
CA PRO A 4 -10.69 -7.56 14.26
C PRO A 4 -10.04 -8.11 13.00
N ALA A 5 -10.73 -8.00 11.86
CA ALA A 5 -10.16 -8.24 10.55
C ALA A 5 -8.75 -7.60 10.54
N PRO A 6 -7.70 -8.33 10.11
CA PRO A 6 -6.35 -7.78 10.13
C PRO A 6 -6.40 -6.47 9.35
N LYS A 7 -6.24 -5.35 10.07
CA LYS A 7 -6.23 -4.03 9.45
C LYS A 7 -5.00 -4.06 8.56
N ALA A 8 -5.21 -4.12 7.25
CA ALA A 8 -4.12 -3.95 6.31
C ALA A 8 -3.43 -2.63 6.67
N GLU A 9 -2.17 -2.74 7.10
CA GLU A 9 -1.45 -1.58 7.60
C GLU A 9 -0.92 -0.75 6.44
N VAL A 10 -0.82 -1.33 5.24
CA VAL A 10 -0.37 -0.63 4.03
C VAL A 10 -1.50 -0.53 3.00
N LEU A 11 -1.83 0.69 2.57
CA LEU A 11 -2.69 0.93 1.41
C LEU A 11 -1.82 1.07 0.16
N MET A 12 -2.27 0.47 -0.95
CA MET A 12 -1.68 0.68 -2.27
C MET A 12 -2.67 1.44 -3.16
N LEU A 13 -2.38 2.71 -3.41
CA LEU A 13 -3.13 3.49 -4.38
C LEU A 13 -2.76 3.03 -5.79
N THR A 14 -3.77 2.67 -6.58
CA THR A 14 -3.60 2.18 -7.95
C THR A 14 -4.75 2.68 -8.84
N GLN A 15 -4.56 2.62 -10.15
CA GLN A 15 -5.57 3.02 -11.13
C GLN A 15 -5.42 2.24 -12.45
N ASP A 16 -6.46 2.26 -13.28
CA ASP A 16 -6.41 1.69 -14.63
C ASP A 16 -5.40 2.41 -15.53
N ALA A 17 -4.93 1.71 -16.56
CA ALA A 17 -3.99 2.24 -17.56
C ALA A 17 -2.72 2.86 -16.94
N CYS A 18 -2.20 2.24 -15.88
CA CYS A 18 -1.03 2.69 -15.13
C CYS A 18 0.12 1.68 -15.24
N PRO A 19 1.09 1.88 -16.15
CA PRO A 19 2.21 0.96 -16.35
C PRO A 19 3.04 0.74 -15.08
N ASP A 20 3.20 1.78 -14.26
CA ASP A 20 3.95 1.68 -13.00
C ASP A 20 3.17 0.91 -11.93
N CYS A 21 1.84 0.97 -11.95
CA CYS A 21 0.97 0.18 -11.07
C CYS A 21 1.07 -1.32 -11.40
N GLU A 22 1.03 -1.66 -12.70
CA GLU A 22 1.24 -3.03 -13.17
C GLU A 22 2.64 -3.55 -12.84
N ARG A 23 3.66 -2.70 -13.00
CA ARG A 23 5.04 -3.03 -12.60
C ARG A 23 5.14 -3.32 -11.11
N LEU A 24 4.53 -2.47 -10.26
CA LEU A 24 4.52 -2.67 -8.81
C LEU A 24 3.82 -3.99 -8.45
N LYS A 25 2.65 -4.27 -9.04
CA LYS A 25 1.92 -5.52 -8.82
C LYS A 25 2.77 -6.75 -9.19
N LEU A 26 3.39 -6.75 -10.36
CA LEU A 26 4.32 -7.80 -10.79
C LEU A 26 5.51 -7.97 -9.83
N MET A 27 5.99 -6.87 -9.25
CA MET A 27 7.07 -6.87 -8.26
C MET A 27 6.64 -7.49 -6.93
N LEU A 28 5.43 -7.18 -6.46
CA LEU A 28 4.86 -7.78 -5.25
C LEU A 28 4.65 -9.30 -5.45
N ASP A 29 4.17 -9.71 -6.62
CA ASP A 29 3.83 -11.10 -6.91
C ASP A 29 5.05 -11.99 -7.19
N LYS A 30 6.05 -11.50 -7.95
CA LYS A 30 7.17 -12.33 -8.43
C LYS A 30 8.42 -12.23 -7.54
N PRO A 31 9.20 -11.14 -7.55
CA PRO A 31 10.43 -11.06 -6.76
C PRO A 31 10.16 -11.08 -5.26
N LEU A 32 9.01 -10.56 -4.80
CA LEU A 32 8.61 -10.63 -3.39
C LEU A 32 7.69 -11.82 -3.07
N ARG A 33 7.35 -12.65 -4.06
CA ARG A 33 6.58 -13.89 -3.92
C ARG A 33 5.28 -13.76 -3.11
N GLY A 34 4.62 -12.60 -3.17
CA GLY A 34 3.42 -12.34 -2.39
C GLY A 34 3.63 -12.26 -0.88
N GLN A 35 4.87 -12.14 -0.39
CA GLN A 35 5.20 -12.09 1.04
C GLN A 35 4.41 -11.01 1.80
N PHE A 36 4.05 -9.93 1.11
CA PHE A 36 3.36 -8.77 1.68
C PHE A 36 1.86 -8.72 1.32
N ALA A 37 1.33 -9.75 0.64
CA ALA A 37 -0.05 -9.72 0.13
C ALA A 37 -1.11 -9.58 1.25
N GLY A 38 -0.84 -10.11 2.45
CA GLY A 38 -1.72 -9.94 3.61
C GLY A 38 -1.60 -8.59 4.31
N LEU A 39 -0.54 -7.82 4.05
CA LEU A 39 -0.29 -6.50 4.64
C LEU A 39 -0.88 -5.37 3.77
N ILE A 40 -0.93 -5.59 2.47
CA ILE A 40 -1.25 -4.57 1.47
C ILE A 40 -2.72 -4.66 1.07
N ARG A 41 -3.48 -3.58 1.24
CA ARG A 41 -4.81 -3.43 0.66
C ARG A 41 -4.79 -2.48 -0.53
N PRO A 42 -5.14 -2.94 -1.74
CA PRO A 42 -5.25 -2.06 -2.90
C PRO A 42 -6.49 -1.16 -2.81
N VAL A 43 -6.30 0.14 -3.02
CA VAL A 43 -7.37 1.14 -3.18
C VAL A 43 -7.32 1.61 -4.62
N HIS A 44 -8.31 1.20 -5.41
CA HIS A 44 -8.32 1.41 -6.85
C HIS A 44 -9.17 2.62 -7.21
N ARG A 45 -8.59 3.60 -7.92
CA ARG A 45 -9.27 4.87 -8.24
C ARG A 45 -10.63 4.69 -8.91
N GLN A 46 -10.72 3.80 -9.89
CA GLN A 46 -11.95 3.56 -10.65
C GLN A 46 -12.95 2.66 -9.92
N GLY A 47 -12.47 1.73 -9.08
CA GLY A 47 -13.33 0.79 -8.36
C GLY A 47 -13.84 1.32 -7.03
N GLN A 48 -13.09 2.25 -6.42
CA GLN A 48 -13.32 2.79 -5.07
C GLN A 48 -13.02 4.30 -5.07
N PRO A 49 -13.72 5.12 -5.87
CA PRO A 49 -13.38 6.54 -6.06
C PRO A 49 -13.45 7.35 -4.77
N ASP A 50 -14.50 7.18 -3.97
CA ASP A 50 -14.67 7.94 -2.72
C ASP A 50 -13.58 7.62 -1.69
N GLU A 51 -13.21 6.34 -1.58
CA GLU A 51 -12.14 5.90 -0.69
C GLU A 51 -10.78 6.41 -1.18
N PHE A 52 -10.55 6.32 -2.48
CA PHE A 52 -9.32 6.81 -3.11
C PHE A 52 -9.11 8.31 -2.87
N GLU A 53 -10.14 9.14 -3.13
CA GLU A 53 -10.08 10.58 -2.91
C GLU A 53 -9.88 10.91 -1.42
N SER A 54 -10.52 10.17 -0.52
CA SER A 54 -10.33 10.32 0.93
C SER A 54 -8.89 10.04 1.36
N VAL A 55 -8.28 8.97 0.84
CA VAL A 55 -6.89 8.59 1.14
C VAL A 55 -5.91 9.60 0.52
N VAL A 56 -6.15 10.04 -0.71
CA VAL A 56 -5.37 11.09 -1.38
C VAL A 56 -5.37 12.38 -0.56
N ALA A 57 -6.54 12.83 -0.10
CA ALA A 57 -6.67 14.03 0.72
C ALA A 57 -6.00 13.88 2.08
N LEU A 58 -6.16 12.72 2.74
CA LEU A 58 -5.62 12.46 4.07
C LEU A 58 -4.09 12.41 4.09
N TYR A 59 -3.46 11.80 3.09
CA TYR A 59 -2.01 11.58 3.04
C TYR A 59 -1.28 12.49 2.05
N GLY A 60 -1.99 13.41 1.39
CA GLY A 60 -1.40 14.38 0.44
C GLY A 60 -0.81 13.75 -0.82
N VAL A 61 -1.37 12.62 -1.28
CA VAL A 61 -0.82 11.85 -2.41
C VAL A 61 -1.44 12.30 -3.73
N GLN A 62 -0.62 12.70 -4.70
CA GLN A 62 -1.10 13.20 -6.01
C GLN A 62 -0.81 12.25 -7.18
N LYS A 63 -0.13 11.13 -6.93
CA LYS A 63 0.34 10.21 -7.97
C LYS A 63 0.10 8.76 -7.59
N THR A 64 -0.19 7.96 -8.60
CA THR A 64 -0.23 6.50 -8.53
C THR A 64 0.90 5.90 -9.35
N PRO A 65 1.42 4.73 -8.98
CA PRO A 65 1.12 4.01 -7.73
C PRO A 65 1.75 4.68 -6.50
N ALA A 66 1.14 4.45 -5.33
CA ALA A 66 1.72 4.87 -4.04
C ALA A 66 1.45 3.81 -2.97
N LEU A 67 2.40 3.62 -2.07
CA LEU A 67 2.22 2.80 -0.86
C LEU A 67 2.14 3.71 0.36
N ILE A 68 1.17 3.46 1.23
CA ILE A 68 0.89 4.27 2.41
C ILE A 68 0.84 3.35 3.60
N ASP A 69 1.77 3.50 4.52
CA ASP A 69 1.73 2.82 5.81
C ASP A 69 0.83 3.64 6.75
N THR A 70 -0.37 3.13 6.99
CA THR A 70 -1.42 3.76 7.80
C THR A 70 -1.11 3.77 9.29
N ALA A 71 -0.21 2.91 9.77
CA ALA A 71 0.20 2.89 11.17
C ALA A 71 1.17 4.04 11.47
N SER A 72 2.11 4.31 10.55
CA SER A 72 3.12 5.37 10.72
C SER A 72 2.84 6.67 9.97
N GLY A 73 1.87 6.67 9.05
CA GLY A 73 1.59 7.79 8.14
C GLY A 73 2.62 7.97 7.03
N ARG A 74 3.57 7.04 6.86
CA ARG A 74 4.61 7.14 5.82
C ARG A 74 4.03 6.87 4.44
N VAL A 75 4.55 7.59 3.45
CA VAL A 75 4.16 7.45 2.03
C VAL A 75 5.38 7.14 1.18
N LEU A 76 5.28 6.13 0.33
CA LEU A 76 6.24 5.84 -0.73
C LEU A 76 5.60 6.13 -2.09
N LEU A 77 6.10 7.17 -2.76
CA LEU A 77 5.68 7.56 -4.11
C LEU A 77 6.57 6.96 -5.20
N ASN A 78 7.82 6.64 -4.88
CA ASN A 78 8.74 6.00 -5.82
C ASN A 78 8.69 4.48 -5.65
N THR A 79 7.78 3.82 -6.35
CA THR A 79 7.60 2.36 -6.28
C THR A 79 8.28 1.63 -7.44
N GLY A 80 9.16 2.29 -8.19
CA GLY A 80 9.83 1.71 -9.35
C GLY A 80 10.98 0.76 -9.00
N GLY A 81 11.54 0.90 -7.79
CA GLY A 81 12.67 0.11 -7.32
C GLY A 81 12.27 -0.98 -6.31
N LEU A 82 12.80 -2.19 -6.52
CA LEU A 82 12.55 -3.34 -5.63
C LEU A 82 13.07 -3.12 -4.21
N GLY A 83 14.22 -2.44 -4.09
CA GLY A 83 14.85 -2.18 -2.78
C GLY A 83 13.99 -1.27 -1.91
N GLU A 84 13.52 -0.16 -2.47
CA GLU A 84 12.69 0.84 -1.81
C GLU A 84 11.34 0.26 -1.40
N VAL A 85 10.67 -0.46 -2.30
CA VAL A 85 9.40 -1.13 -2.02
C VAL A 85 9.57 -2.17 -0.91
N LYS A 86 10.58 -3.03 -1.00
CA LYS A 86 10.84 -4.05 0.02
C LYS A 86 11.18 -3.43 1.37
N ALA A 87 12.04 -2.42 1.41
CA ALA A 87 12.44 -1.75 2.64
C ALA A 87 11.25 -1.07 3.32
N PHE A 88 10.41 -0.38 2.54
CA PHE A 88 9.19 0.25 3.03
C PHE A 88 8.24 -0.77 3.65
N LEU A 89 7.93 -1.85 2.92
CA LEU A 89 6.99 -2.87 3.38
C LEU A 89 7.53 -3.68 4.57
N THR A 90 8.84 -3.94 4.61
CA THR A 90 9.48 -4.59 5.77
C THR A 90 9.36 -3.70 7.00
N ALA A 91 9.61 -2.40 6.86
CA ALA A 91 9.49 -1.47 7.97
C ALA A 91 8.04 -1.24 8.42
N ALA A 92 7.05 -1.43 7.54
CA ALA A 92 5.63 -1.39 7.92
C ALA A 92 5.24 -2.64 8.72
N GLN A 93 5.74 -3.82 8.33
CA GLN A 93 5.45 -5.09 9.01
C GLN A 93 6.01 -5.21 10.44
N VAL A 94 7.06 -4.46 10.75
CA VAL A 94 7.74 -4.46 12.07
C VAL A 94 7.15 -3.39 13.00
N ALA A 95 6.27 -2.51 12.50
CA ALA A 95 5.58 -1.55 13.33
C ALA A 95 4.58 -2.30 14.22
N GLU A 96 5.00 -2.69 15.43
CA GLU A 96 4.13 -3.35 16.39
C GLU A 96 2.90 -2.46 16.69
N PRO A 97 1.70 -3.05 16.82
CA PRO A 97 0.56 -2.30 17.29
C PRO A 97 0.88 -1.81 18.71
N VAL A 98 1.00 -0.50 18.88
CA VAL A 98 1.04 0.11 20.21
C VAL A 98 -0.32 -0.18 20.86
N GLY A 99 -0.36 -1.18 21.73
CA GLY A 99 -1.57 -1.61 22.42
C GLY A 99 -1.24 -2.43 23.65
N SER A 100 -0.94 -1.73 24.75
CA SER A 100 -0.98 -2.23 26.14
C SER A 100 -2.42 -2.41 26.62
#